data_AF-A0A537F8R4-F1
#
_entry.id   AF-A0A537F8R4-F1
#
_cell.length_a   1.000
_cell.length_b   1.000
_cell.length_c   1.000
_cell.angle_alpha   90.00
_cell.angle_beta   90.00
_cell.angle_gamma   90.00
#
_symmetry.space_group_name_H-M   'P 1'
#
loop_
_entity.id
_entity.type
_entity.pdbx_description
1 polymer ?
#
loop_
_entity_poly.entity_id
_entity_poly.type
_entity_poly.pdbx_seq_one_letter_code
_entity_poly.pdbx_strand_id
1 'polypeptide(L)'
;METITLATPRNLSRSDVESILQQWAAVQGACVTPRGRLARRYKTEGASMHWHIAGHRIGMGTVEVTYNPDTWKLDVSVHDNRPGGWATTPYRDLGKTLSKRSKTR
;
A
#
# COMPACT_ATOMS: atom_id res chain seq x y z
N MET A 1 3.01 -14.83 -4.14
CA MET A 1 2.78 -13.53 -3.47
C MET A 1 2.98 -13.61 -1.96
N GLU A 2 4.03 -12.98 -1.42
CA GLU A 2 4.10 -12.67 0.01
C GLU A 2 3.19 -11.46 0.28
N THR A 3 2.26 -11.57 1.23
CA THR A 3 1.38 -10.47 1.67
C THR A 3 1.61 -10.25 3.15
N ILE A 4 1.89 -9.01 3.55
CA ILE A 4 1.90 -8.61 4.96
C ILE A 4 0.60 -7.87 5.23
N THR A 5 -0.13 -8.34 6.25
CA THR A 5 -1.29 -7.66 6.80
C THR A 5 -0.85 -6.83 8.00
N LEU A 6 -1.16 -5.55 7.96
CA LEU A 6 -0.83 -4.59 9.00
C LEU A 6 -2.12 -4.12 9.68
N ALA A 7 -2.09 -4.08 11.01
CA ALA A 7 -3.11 -3.35 11.76
C ALA A 7 -2.86 -1.85 11.60
N THR A 8 -3.92 -1.11 11.30
CA THR A 8 -3.89 0.34 11.17
C THR A 8 -4.79 1.00 12.23
N PRO A 9 -4.57 2.28 12.56
CA PRO A 9 -5.47 3.05 13.42
C PRO A 9 -6.93 2.99 12.99
N ARG A 10 -7.82 3.00 13.99
CA ARG A 10 -9.27 2.89 13.79
C ARG A 10 -9.92 4.10 13.09
N ASN A 11 -9.15 5.14 12.77
CA ASN A 11 -9.64 6.43 12.24
C ASN A 11 -8.89 6.92 11.00
N LEU A 12 -8.17 6.05 10.27
CA LEU A 12 -7.52 6.47 9.03
C LEU A 12 -8.56 6.66 7.93
N SER A 13 -8.72 7.88 7.44
CA SER A 13 -9.50 8.13 6.25
C SER A 13 -8.75 7.65 5.00
N ARG A 14 -9.48 7.49 3.89
CA ARG A 14 -8.89 7.29 2.56
C ARG A 14 -7.76 8.27 2.29
N SER A 15 -8.03 9.55 2.51
CA SER A 15 -7.12 10.64 2.18
C SER A 15 -5.85 10.57 3.03
N ASP A 16 -5.96 10.14 4.29
CA ASP A 16 -4.81 9.92 5.15
C ASP A 16 -3.94 8.78 4.63
N VAL A 17 -4.56 7.64 4.28
CA VAL A 17 -3.83 6.49 3.70
C VAL A 17 -3.14 6.90 2.41
N GLU A 18 -3.88 7.53 1.48
CA GLU A 18 -3.35 7.98 0.20
C GLU A 18 -2.19 8.98 0.37
N SER A 19 -2.32 9.94 1.29
CA SER A 19 -1.24 10.89 1.61
C SER A 19 0.00 10.20 2.17
N ILE A 20 -0.16 9.18 3.02
CA ILE A 20 0.98 8.42 3.56
C ILE A 20 1.67 7.64 2.44
N LEU A 21 0.88 6.98 1.58
CA LEU A 21 1.42 6.22 0.45
C LEU A 21 2.17 7.14 -0.52
N GLN A 22 1.64 8.33 -0.81
CA GLN A 22 2.30 9.31 -1.69
C GLN A 22 3.62 9.79 -1.10
N GLN A 23 3.66 10.14 0.19
CA GLN A 23 4.89 10.58 0.86
C GLN A 23 5.93 9.47 0.91
N TRP A 24 5.51 8.24 1.22
CA TRP A 24 6.39 7.08 1.19
C TRP A 24 6.94 6.82 -0.21
N ALA A 25 6.07 6.79 -1.23
CA ALA A 25 6.47 6.56 -2.61
C ALA A 25 7.45 7.63 -3.13
N ALA A 26 7.24 8.89 -2.76
CA ALA A 26 8.14 9.99 -3.12
C ALA A 26 9.57 9.78 -2.59
N VAL A 27 9.73 9.32 -1.34
CA VAL A 27 11.05 8.98 -0.77
C VAL A 27 11.74 7.88 -1.57
N GLN A 28 10.97 6.94 -2.12
CA GLN A 28 11.51 5.86 -2.93
C GLN A 28 11.74 6.25 -4.40
N GLY A 29 11.22 7.40 -4.88
CA GLY A 29 11.19 7.71 -6.31
C GLY A 29 10.17 6.85 -7.08
N ALA A 30 9.12 6.42 -6.41
CA ALA A 30 7.99 5.66 -6.95
C ALA A 30 6.74 6.53 -7.10
N CYS A 31 5.76 6.05 -7.86
CA CYS A 31 4.51 6.74 -8.11
C CYS A 31 3.32 5.92 -7.61
N VAL A 32 2.41 6.58 -6.89
CA VAL A 32 1.15 5.98 -6.43
C VAL A 32 0.09 6.21 -7.49
N THR A 33 -0.61 5.13 -7.87
CA THR A 33 -1.78 5.17 -8.74
C THR A 33 -2.97 4.58 -7.99
N PRO A 34 -4.00 5.38 -7.64
CA PRO A 34 -5.23 4.83 -7.11
C PRO A 34 -5.88 3.97 -8.19
N ARG A 35 -6.22 2.73 -7.87
CA ARG A 35 -6.96 1.85 -8.80
C ARG A 35 -8.46 1.86 -8.55
N GLY A 36 -8.91 2.60 -7.53
CA GLY A 36 -10.31 2.63 -7.13
C GLY A 36 -10.79 1.28 -6.61
N ARG A 37 -12.09 1.03 -6.72
CA ARG A 37 -12.71 -0.25 -6.40
C ARG A 37 -12.40 -1.23 -7.54
N LEU A 38 -11.38 -2.07 -7.38
CA LEU A 38 -11.02 -3.05 -8.40
C LEU A 38 -12.09 -4.13 -8.49
N ALA A 39 -12.97 -4.07 -9.49
CA ALA A 39 -13.94 -5.11 -9.80
C ALA A 39 -13.28 -6.41 -10.35
N ARG A 40 -12.29 -6.96 -9.65
CA ARG A 40 -11.83 -8.35 -9.83
C ARG A 40 -12.33 -9.16 -8.65
N ARG A 41 -13.01 -10.27 -8.96
CA ARG A 41 -13.76 -11.18 -8.09
C ARG A 41 -12.99 -11.81 -6.90
N TYR A 42 -11.80 -11.35 -6.56
CA TYR A 42 -10.95 -11.97 -5.53
C TYR A 42 -10.28 -11.01 -4.53
N LYS A 43 -10.45 -9.67 -4.59
CA LYS A 43 -9.83 -8.78 -3.58
C LYS A 43 -10.57 -7.49 -3.17
N THR A 44 -11.83 -7.26 -3.55
CA THR A 44 -12.59 -6.14 -2.95
C THR A 44 -14.11 -6.40 -2.95
N GLU A 45 -14.61 -7.02 -1.88
CA GLU A 45 -15.99 -6.80 -1.45
C GLU A 45 -15.95 -5.79 -0.28
N GLY A 46 -16.81 -4.76 -0.31
CA GLY A 46 -16.92 -3.74 0.75
C GLY A 46 -16.28 -2.37 0.46
N ALA A 47 -16.04 -1.59 1.51
CA ALA A 47 -15.46 -0.24 1.53
C ALA A 47 -13.93 -0.21 1.28
N SER A 48 -13.35 -1.36 0.95
CA SER A 48 -11.92 -1.53 0.74
C SER A 48 -11.39 -0.73 -0.45
N MET A 49 -10.17 -0.21 -0.29
CA MET A 49 -9.53 0.75 -1.19
C MET A 49 -8.20 0.20 -1.67
N HIS A 50 -7.85 0.42 -2.94
CA HIS A 50 -6.68 -0.20 -3.54
C HIS A 50 -5.79 0.78 -4.32
N TRP A 51 -4.48 0.67 -4.11
CA TRP A 51 -3.45 1.45 -4.78
C TRP A 51 -2.35 0.57 -5.34
N HIS A 52 -1.81 0.97 -6.49
CA HIS A 52 -0.57 0.45 -7.03
C HIS A 52 0.54 1.48 -6.79
N ILE A 53 1.71 1.03 -6.36
CA ILE A 53 2.89 1.86 -6.21
C ILE A 53 3.98 1.29 -7.11
N ALA A 54 4.34 2.04 -8.15
CA ALA A 54 5.27 1.59 -9.18
C ALA A 54 6.57 2.39 -9.14
N GLY A 55 7.69 1.68 -9.11
CA GLY A 55 9.04 2.24 -9.22
C GLY A 55 9.39 2.34 -10.70
N HIS A 56 9.31 3.55 -11.26
CA HIS A 56 9.62 3.75 -12.68
C HIS A 56 11.12 3.94 -12.92
N ARG A 57 11.87 4.43 -11.91
CA ARG A 57 13.30 4.79 -12.03
C ARG A 57 14.27 3.89 -11.25
N ILE A 58 13.75 2.99 -10.41
CA ILE A 58 14.50 2.32 -9.34
C ILE A 58 14.68 0.82 -9.60
N GLY A 59 14.29 0.35 -10.78
CA GLY A 59 14.08 -1.06 -11.10
C GLY A 59 12.59 -1.28 -11.31
N MET A 60 12.20 -2.08 -12.30
CA MET A 60 10.78 -2.34 -12.55
C MET A 60 10.15 -3.04 -11.32
N GLY A 61 8.91 -2.70 -10.97
CA GLY A 61 8.18 -3.42 -9.91
C GLY A 61 6.88 -2.73 -9.49
N THR A 62 5.97 -3.46 -8.85
CA THR A 62 4.71 -2.87 -8.34
C THR A 62 4.38 -3.42 -6.96
N VAL A 63 4.17 -2.52 -6.00
CA VAL A 63 3.61 -2.83 -4.69
C VAL A 63 2.11 -2.54 -4.75
N GLU A 64 1.31 -3.52 -4.35
CA GLU A 64 -0.13 -3.37 -4.16
C GLU A 64 -0.42 -3.08 -2.69
N VAL A 65 -1.31 -2.13 -2.45
CA VAL A 65 -1.80 -1.79 -1.11
C VAL A 65 -3.30 -1.84 -1.12
N THR A 66 -3.89 -2.64 -0.23
CA THR A 66 -5.34 -2.70 0.00
C THR A 66 -5.64 -2.30 1.43
N TYR A 67 -6.47 -1.28 1.62
CA TYR A 67 -6.95 -0.86 2.93
C TYR A 67 -8.42 -1.23 3.10
N ASN A 68 -8.75 -1.95 4.17
CA ASN A 68 -10.13 -2.23 4.56
C ASN A 68 -10.48 -1.38 5.80
N PRO A 69 -11.35 -0.36 5.67
CA PRO A 69 -11.73 0.51 6.78
C PRO A 69 -12.63 -0.17 7.82
N ASP A 70 -13.36 -1.23 7.44
CA ASP A 70 -14.27 -1.95 8.35
C ASP A 70 -13.49 -2.82 9.36
N THR A 71 -12.29 -3.26 8.97
CA THR A 71 -11.41 -4.08 9.81
C THR A 71 -10.15 -3.35 10.26
N TRP A 72 -9.94 -2.13 9.76
CA TRP A 72 -8.73 -1.33 9.93
C TRP A 72 -7.46 -2.09 9.58
N LYS A 73 -7.54 -2.92 8.54
CA LYS A 73 -6.42 -3.71 8.04
C LYS A 73 -5.89 -3.13 6.74
N LEU A 74 -4.57 -3.15 6.61
CA LEU A 74 -3.89 -2.76 5.39
C LEU A 74 -3.00 -3.91 4.93
N ASP A 75 -3.36 -4.48 3.80
CA ASP A 75 -2.63 -5.56 3.15
C ASP A 75 -1.68 -4.96 2.12
N VAL A 76 -0.40 -5.29 2.25
CA VAL A 76 0.64 -4.90 1.30
C VAL A 76 1.20 -6.15 0.66
N SER A 77 1.31 -6.17 -0.65
CA SER A 77 1.91 -7.28 -1.39
C SER A 77 2.73 -6.78 -2.57
N VAL A 78 3.82 -7.47 -2.88
CA VAL A 78 4.56 -7.24 -4.12
C VAL A 78 3.87 -7.99 -5.25
N HIS A 79 3.61 -7.32 -6.38
CA HIS A 79 2.93 -7.90 -7.53
C HIS A 79 3.81 -9.00 -8.17
N ASP A 80 3.32 -10.24 -8.22
CA ASP A 80 4.11 -11.42 -8.65
C ASP A 80 4.70 -11.29 -10.07
N ASN A 81 3.97 -10.68 -11.02
CA ASN A 81 4.47 -10.45 -12.39
C ASN A 81 5.42 -9.25 -12.53
N ARG A 82 5.58 -8.43 -11.48
CA ARG A 82 6.47 -7.27 -11.46
C ARG A 82 7.12 -7.16 -10.07
N PRO A 83 7.91 -8.14 -9.66
CA PRO A 83 8.44 -8.17 -8.30
C PRO A 83 9.66 -7.27 -8.11
N GLY A 84 10.19 -6.71 -9.19
CA GLY A 84 11.62 -6.40 -9.35
C GLY A 84 12.27 -5.60 -8.23
N GLY A 85 13.61 -5.68 -8.18
CA GLY A 85 14.39 -5.63 -6.94
C GLY A 85 14.19 -4.46 -5.97
N TRP A 86 13.61 -3.34 -6.41
CA TRP A 86 13.23 -2.24 -5.52
C TRP A 86 11.96 -2.51 -4.73
N ALA A 87 11.08 -3.42 -5.15
CA ALA A 87 9.78 -3.57 -4.51
C ALA A 87 9.86 -4.39 -3.21
N THR A 88 10.86 -5.28 -3.08
CA THR A 88 11.00 -6.24 -1.97
C THR A 88 11.55 -5.62 -0.68
N THR A 89 12.52 -4.72 -0.75
CA THR A 89 13.15 -4.13 0.47
C THR A 89 12.30 -2.99 1.08
N PRO A 90 11.91 -1.95 0.33
CA PRO A 90 10.99 -0.90 0.77
C PRO A 90 9.61 -1.42 1.24
N TYR A 91 9.12 -2.53 0.68
CA TYR A 91 7.89 -3.22 1.10
C TYR A 91 7.84 -3.47 2.62
N ARG A 92 8.98 -3.85 3.23
CA ARG A 92 9.05 -4.13 4.67
C ARG A 92 9.04 -2.85 5.53
N ASP A 93 9.48 -1.73 4.98
CA ASP A 93 9.54 -0.45 5.69
C ASP A 93 8.26 0.38 5.59
N LEU A 94 7.44 0.16 4.54
CA LEU A 94 6.10 0.75 4.47
C LEU A 94 5.26 0.36 5.69
N GLY A 95 5.34 -0.90 6.12
CA GLY A 95 4.61 -1.36 7.30
C GLY A 95 5.02 -0.67 8.59
N LYS A 96 6.32 -0.43 8.78
CA LYS A 96 6.83 0.34 9.93
C LYS A 96 6.41 1.81 9.87
N THR A 97 6.34 2.39 8.68
CA THR A 97 5.98 3.81 8.47
C THR A 97 4.52 4.07 8.89
N LEU A 98 3.62 3.16 8.50
CA LEU A 98 2.20 3.22 8.87
C LEU A 98 1.98 3.03 10.39
N SER A 99 2.73 2.12 11.02
CA SER A 99 2.64 1.90 12.47
C SER A 99 3.28 3.00 13.33
N LYS A 100 4.14 3.87 12.77
CA LYS A 100 4.77 4.98 13.50
C LYS A 100 3.92 6.25 13.47
N ARG A 101 3.37 6.63 12.30
CA ARG A 101 2.58 7.86 12.14
C ARG A 101 1.21 7.82 12.84
N SER A 102 0.76 6.63 13.19
CA SER A 102 -0.40 6.41 14.05
C SER A 102 -0.25 6.86 15.50
N LYS A 103 0.97 7.02 16.00
CA LYS A 103 1.26 7.39 17.40
C LYS A 103 1.40 8.90 17.62
N THR A 104 1.36 9.70 16.55
CA THR A 104 1.70 11.13 16.59
C THR A 104 0.47 12.04 16.44
N ARG A 105 -0.73 11.54 16.73
CA ARG A 105 -1.96 12.33 16.63
C ARG A 105 -2.80 12.19 17.89
#